data_AF-A0A0C1RM57-F1
#
_entry.id   AF-A0A0C1RM57-F1
#
_cell.length_a   1.000
_cell.length_b   1.000
_cell.length_c   1.000
_cell.angle_alpha   90.00
_cell.angle_beta   90.00
_cell.angle_gamma   90.00
#
_symmetry.space_group_name_H-M   'P 1'
#
loop_
_entity.id
_entity.type
_entity.pdbx_description
1 polymer ?
#
loop_
_entity_poly.entity_id
_entity_poly.type
_entity_poly.pdbx_seq_one_letter_code
_entity_poly.pdbx_strand_id
1 'polypeptide(L)'
;MNNESSASNNNEIWVVVYWRVIMKHRKMIGTLVLTAVILTIIISFCMKNIYGAKAIITPISPKDSGGNSIAAGIMQQVGGLSAIGLPDSSSSAEIVTLLKSNILREKIITQYNLLPVLFSDQWDDNTKNWEKRAWYNPLSLIPSFMGGDKRGIKKNEGIPDVWDGLRKLDDMVKINNNVKDKTITIVVEFDDPVMAANIAGYFLAELNDHMSSEAKRVALTNRKYLEQQLDQTADPFIKQKIYNLIAQQIETSMMAEVKE
;
A
#
# COMPACT_ATOMS: atom_id res chain seq x y z
N MET A 1 6.20 -16.09 65.10
CA MET A 1 6.99 -14.95 64.58
C MET A 1 8.44 -15.35 64.26
N ASN A 2 8.70 -16.55 63.69
CA ASN A 2 10.08 -17.05 63.52
C ASN A 2 10.39 -17.54 62.08
N ASN A 3 9.82 -16.92 61.04
CA ASN A 3 10.07 -17.36 59.65
C ASN A 3 10.73 -16.30 58.74
N GLU A 4 11.03 -15.10 59.26
CA GLU A 4 11.66 -14.03 58.46
C GLU A 4 13.19 -13.98 58.64
N SER A 5 13.72 -14.44 59.78
CA SER A 5 15.16 -14.35 60.08
C SER A 5 16.02 -15.40 59.34
N SER A 6 15.46 -16.58 59.04
CA SER A 6 16.16 -17.64 58.28
C SER A 6 16.20 -17.36 56.77
N ALA A 7 15.26 -16.58 56.24
CA ALA A 7 15.25 -16.18 54.84
C ALA A 7 16.32 -15.12 54.53
N SER A 8 16.55 -14.14 55.43
CA SER A 8 17.58 -13.10 55.26
C SER A 8 18.99 -13.68 55.23
N ASN A 9 19.35 -14.52 56.22
CA ASN A 9 20.69 -15.12 56.32
C ASN A 9 21.01 -16.02 55.13
N ASN A 10 20.03 -16.77 54.62
CA ASN A 10 20.24 -17.59 53.43
C ASN A 10 20.47 -16.70 52.20
N ASN A 11 19.67 -15.65 51.99
CA ASN A 11 19.81 -14.73 50.87
C ASN A 11 21.16 -14.00 50.86
N GLU A 12 21.64 -13.59 52.03
CA GLU A 12 22.96 -12.95 52.18
C GLU A 12 24.11 -13.89 51.78
N ILE A 13 24.01 -15.17 52.15
CA ILE A 13 25.01 -16.19 51.77
C ILE A 13 24.98 -16.45 50.26
N TRP A 14 23.79 -16.55 49.65
CA TRP A 14 23.67 -16.74 48.19
C TRP A 14 24.33 -15.57 47.44
N VAL A 15 24.05 -14.32 47.81
CA VAL A 15 24.59 -13.12 47.12
C VAL A 15 26.13 -13.07 47.15
N VAL A 16 26.76 -13.38 48.30
CA VAL A 16 28.22 -13.35 48.42
C VAL A 16 28.88 -14.48 47.62
N VAL A 17 28.24 -15.65 47.53
CA VAL A 17 28.72 -16.78 46.72
C VAL A 17 28.65 -16.43 45.23
N TYR A 18 27.54 -15.89 44.74
CA TYR A 18 27.42 -15.45 43.34
C TYR A 18 28.41 -14.31 43.00
N TRP A 19 28.59 -13.35 43.91
CA TRP A 19 29.55 -12.26 43.74
C TRP A 19 30.99 -12.77 43.54
N ARG A 20 31.40 -13.79 44.31
CA ARG A 20 32.74 -14.38 44.19
C ARG A 20 32.92 -15.14 42.87
N VAL A 21 31.88 -15.82 42.39
CA VAL A 21 31.88 -16.50 41.08
C VAL A 21 32.01 -15.49 39.93
N ILE A 22 31.27 -14.38 40.00
CA ILE A 22 31.35 -13.29 39.01
C ILE A 22 32.76 -12.68 39.00
N MET A 23 33.34 -12.40 40.16
CA MET A 23 34.70 -11.84 40.26
C MET A 23 35.78 -12.80 39.74
N LYS A 24 35.60 -14.12 39.91
CA LYS A 24 36.52 -15.15 39.40
C LYS A 24 36.49 -15.23 37.87
N HIS A 25 35.31 -15.09 37.26
CA HIS A 25 35.12 -15.18 35.80
C HIS A 25 34.98 -13.83 35.09
N ARG A 26 35.28 -12.70 35.76
CA ARG A 26 35.09 -11.33 35.22
C ARG A 26 35.72 -11.08 33.86
N LYS A 27 36.86 -11.73 33.55
CA LYS A 27 37.52 -11.61 32.26
C LYS A 27 36.74 -12.32 31.14
N MET A 28 36.19 -13.51 31.42
CA MET A 28 35.36 -14.27 30.47
C MET A 28 34.03 -13.54 30.20
N ILE A 29 33.40 -13.02 31.25
CA ILE A 29 32.17 -12.24 31.13
C ILE A 29 32.44 -10.96 30.33
N GLY A 30 33.54 -10.26 30.65
CA GLY A 30 33.95 -9.05 29.94
C GLY A 30 34.22 -9.29 28.45
N THR A 31 34.95 -10.35 28.08
CA THR A 31 35.20 -10.68 26.67
C THR A 31 33.91 -11.05 25.93
N LEU A 32 33.01 -11.79 26.57
CA LEU A 32 31.74 -12.20 25.94
C LEU A 32 30.85 -10.98 25.65
N VAL A 33 30.71 -10.07 26.64
CA VAL A 33 29.97 -8.81 26.44
C VAL A 33 30.65 -7.95 25.38
N LEU A 34 31.98 -7.84 25.39
CA LEU A 34 32.72 -7.09 24.38
C LEU A 34 32.47 -7.65 22.97
N THR A 35 32.52 -8.97 22.79
CA THR A 35 32.23 -9.59 21.49
C THR A 35 30.79 -9.37 21.03
N ALA A 36 29.82 -9.43 21.95
CA ALA A 36 28.43 -9.16 21.64
C ALA A 36 28.24 -7.70 21.18
N VAL A 37 28.84 -6.73 21.89
CA VAL A 37 28.79 -5.30 21.52
C VAL A 37 29.44 -5.06 20.16
N ILE A 38 30.62 -5.64 19.90
CA ILE A 38 31.29 -5.52 18.59
C ILE A 38 30.40 -6.10 17.49
N LEU A 39 29.80 -7.27 17.71
CA LEU A 39 28.91 -7.89 16.74
C LEU A 39 27.68 -7.01 16.46
N THR A 40 27.08 -6.42 17.50
CA THR A 40 25.96 -5.47 17.36
C THR A 40 26.35 -4.24 16.55
N ILE A 41 27.53 -3.66 16.80
CA ILE A 41 28.03 -2.50 16.05
C ILE A 41 28.24 -2.85 14.57
N ILE A 42 28.83 -4.00 14.27
CA ILE A 42 29.04 -4.46 12.89
C ILE A 42 27.70 -4.64 12.18
N ILE A 43 26.72 -5.27 12.83
CA ILE A 43 25.37 -5.43 12.28
C ILE A 43 24.72 -4.05 12.03
N SER A 44 24.83 -3.14 12.99
CA SER A 44 24.26 -1.79 12.88
C SER A 44 24.86 -0.98 11.73
N PHE A 45 26.15 -1.14 11.44
CA PHE A 45 26.80 -0.47 10.30
C PHE A 45 26.47 -1.14 8.94
N CYS A 46 26.10 -2.42 8.94
CA CYS A 46 25.69 -3.12 7.71
C CYS A 46 24.21 -2.92 7.35
N MET A 47 23.38 -2.39 8.25
CA MET A 47 21.97 -2.09 7.95
C MET A 47 21.85 -0.81 7.12
N LYS A 48 21.29 -0.94 5.91
CA LYS A 48 20.96 0.21 5.06
C LYS A 48 19.86 1.05 5.72
N ASN A 49 19.95 2.37 5.61
CA ASN A 49 18.90 3.26 6.07
C ASN A 49 17.70 3.20 5.10
N ILE A 50 16.49 3.04 5.63
CA ILE A 50 15.26 2.93 4.84
C ILE A 50 14.42 4.17 5.15
N TYR A 51 14.07 4.95 4.12
CA TYR A 51 13.27 6.16 4.26
C TYR A 51 11.81 5.86 3.90
N GLY A 52 10.89 6.40 4.69
CA GLY A 52 9.45 6.22 4.52
C GLY A 52 8.76 7.48 4.02
N ALA A 53 8.00 7.37 2.92
CA ALA A 53 7.05 8.39 2.47
C ALA A 53 5.62 7.98 2.81
N LYS A 54 4.80 8.93 3.28
CA LYS A 54 3.41 8.68 3.70
C LYS A 54 2.44 9.57 2.92
N ALA A 55 1.50 8.96 2.19
CA ALA A 55 0.37 9.65 1.57
C ALA A 55 -0.93 9.26 2.29
N ILE A 56 -1.79 10.24 2.57
CA ILE A 56 -3.08 10.05 3.23
C ILE A 56 -4.18 10.48 2.27
N ILE A 57 -5.10 9.56 1.99
CA ILE A 57 -6.23 9.76 1.08
C ILE A 57 -7.50 9.79 1.90
N THR A 58 -8.31 10.83 1.68
CA THR A 58 -9.65 10.97 2.23
C THR A 58 -10.66 10.89 1.08
N PRO A 59 -11.40 9.78 0.93
CA PRO A 59 -12.38 9.65 -0.13
C PRO A 59 -13.44 10.74 -0.03
N ILE A 60 -13.68 11.45 -1.13
CA ILE A 60 -14.78 12.42 -1.24
C ILE A 60 -16.08 11.65 -1.47
N SER A 61 -16.84 11.42 -0.40
CA SER A 61 -18.19 10.89 -0.55
C SER A 61 -19.11 11.95 -1.18
N PRO A 62 -19.98 11.58 -2.14
CA PRO A 62 -20.91 12.52 -2.79
C PRO A 62 -21.95 13.16 -1.85
N LYS A 63 -21.91 12.84 -0.55
CA LYS A 63 -22.75 13.43 0.49
C LYS A 63 -22.07 14.60 1.24
N ASP A 64 -20.77 14.80 1.06
CA ASP A 64 -19.98 15.83 1.75
C ASP A 64 -19.66 17.05 0.88
N SER A 65 -20.32 17.18 -0.28
CA SER A 65 -20.39 18.45 -1.02
C SER A 65 -21.23 19.47 -0.24
N GLY A 66 -20.60 20.07 0.77
CA GLY A 66 -21.08 21.23 1.52
C GLY A 66 -21.24 22.46 0.63
N GLY A 67 -22.27 22.43 -0.21
CA GLY A 67 -22.70 23.54 -1.04
C GLY A 67 -24.21 23.50 -1.16
N ASN A 68 -24.83 24.66 -0.96
CA ASN A 68 -26.26 24.97 -1.04
C ASN A 68 -26.89 24.66 -2.42
N SER A 69 -26.72 23.44 -2.96
CA SER A 69 -27.39 23.03 -4.18
C SER A 69 -28.87 22.82 -3.88
N ILE A 70 -29.71 23.39 -4.74
CA ILE A 70 -31.18 23.34 -4.69
C ILE A 70 -31.69 21.88 -4.63
N ALA A 71 -30.84 20.91 -5.02
CA ALA A 71 -31.08 19.48 -4.87
C ALA A 71 -31.19 18.99 -3.42
N ALA A 72 -30.43 19.56 -2.47
CA ALA A 72 -30.50 19.20 -1.05
C ALA A 72 -31.81 19.67 -0.39
N GLY A 73 -32.33 20.83 -0.81
CA GLY A 73 -33.63 21.35 -0.35
C GLY A 73 -34.81 20.47 -0.79
N ILE A 74 -34.75 19.92 -2.01
CA ILE A 74 -35.78 19.00 -2.52
C ILE A 74 -35.69 17.63 -1.80
N MET A 75 -34.49 17.18 -1.45
CA MET A 75 -34.28 15.89 -0.77
C MET A 75 -34.70 15.91 0.71
N GLN A 76 -34.73 17.08 1.36
CA GLN A 76 -35.30 17.24 2.71
C GLN A 76 -36.83 17.35 2.71
N GLN A 77 -37.44 17.80 1.61
CA GLN A 77 -38.88 17.98 1.50
C GLN A 77 -39.62 16.70 1.05
N VAL A 78 -38.91 15.73 0.49
CA VAL A 78 -39.44 14.42 0.08
C VAL A 78 -38.98 13.37 1.08
N GLY A 79 -39.84 13.06 2.04
CA GLY A 79 -39.52 12.33 3.26
C GLY A 79 -38.72 11.02 3.11
N GLY A 80 -37.75 10.88 4.00
CA GLY A 80 -37.56 9.62 4.75
C GLY A 80 -36.81 8.46 4.11
N LEU A 81 -36.24 8.57 2.92
CA LEU A 81 -35.51 7.46 2.29
C LEU A 81 -33.99 7.45 2.51
N SER A 82 -33.48 8.17 3.51
CA SER A 82 -32.04 8.16 3.88
C SER A 82 -31.56 6.90 4.63
N ALA A 83 -32.29 5.79 4.61
CA ALA A 83 -32.03 4.63 5.48
C ALA A 83 -31.94 3.25 4.79
N ILE A 84 -31.82 3.18 3.46
CA ILE A 84 -31.42 1.92 2.81
C ILE A 84 -29.90 1.89 2.73
N GLY A 85 -29.30 1.13 3.64
CA GLY A 85 -27.88 1.07 3.92
C GLY A 85 -27.00 0.92 2.68
N LEU A 86 -26.31 2.00 2.36
CA LEU A 86 -25.03 1.92 1.67
C LEU A 86 -23.96 1.84 2.77
N PRO A 87 -23.16 0.77 2.83
CA PRO A 87 -22.06 0.72 3.77
C PRO A 87 -21.06 1.80 3.36
N ASP A 88 -20.89 2.82 4.21
CA ASP A 88 -19.88 3.89 4.10
C ASP A 88 -18.43 3.33 4.01
N SER A 89 -18.26 2.01 4.21
CA SER A 89 -17.01 1.27 4.09
C SER A 89 -16.75 0.67 2.71
N SER A 90 -17.72 0.60 1.78
CA SER A 90 -17.52 -0.08 0.49
C SER A 90 -16.54 0.65 -0.42
N SER A 91 -16.65 1.98 -0.54
CA SER A 91 -15.76 2.77 -1.42
C SER A 91 -14.31 2.76 -0.92
N SER A 92 -14.08 2.79 0.39
CA SER A 92 -12.72 2.75 0.94
C SER A 92 -12.07 1.37 0.78
N ALA A 93 -12.84 0.29 0.97
CA ALA A 93 -12.36 -1.07 0.76
C ALA A 93 -12.08 -1.35 -0.72
N GLU A 94 -12.89 -0.81 -1.63
CA GLU A 94 -12.67 -0.87 -3.07
C GLU A 94 -11.37 -0.16 -3.47
N ILE A 95 -11.15 1.07 -3.01
CA ILE A 95 -9.90 1.82 -3.27
C ILE A 95 -8.68 1.05 -2.75
N VAL A 96 -8.76 0.46 -1.56
CA VAL A 96 -7.67 -0.37 -1.01
C VAL A 96 -7.40 -1.59 -1.88
N THR A 97 -8.46 -2.21 -2.41
CA THR A 97 -8.35 -3.37 -3.29
C THR A 97 -7.72 -2.99 -4.63
N LEU A 98 -8.11 -1.84 -5.19
CA LEU A 98 -7.52 -1.29 -6.41
C LEU A 98 -6.03 -0.95 -6.22
N LEU A 99 -5.65 -0.32 -5.11
CA LEU A 99 -4.24 -0.01 -4.80
C LEU A 99 -3.37 -1.26 -4.61
N LYS A 100 -3.97 -2.37 -4.15
CA LYS A 100 -3.31 -3.68 -4.03
C LYS A 100 -3.32 -4.47 -5.34
N SER A 101 -4.09 -4.05 -6.34
CA SER A 101 -4.21 -4.77 -7.60
C SER A 101 -2.90 -4.76 -8.38
N ASN A 102 -2.57 -5.90 -8.98
CA ASN A 102 -1.42 -6.01 -9.88
C ASN A 102 -1.59 -5.17 -11.15
N ILE A 103 -2.82 -4.94 -11.61
CA ILE A 103 -3.10 -4.15 -12.84
C ILE A 103 -2.63 -2.71 -12.64
N LEU A 104 -3.00 -2.10 -11.51
CA LEU A 104 -2.61 -0.73 -11.19
C LEU A 104 -1.10 -0.62 -10.98
N ARG A 105 -0.51 -1.57 -10.25
CA ARG A 105 0.94 -1.62 -10.02
C ARG A 105 1.73 -1.86 -11.30
N GLU A 106 1.25 -2.69 -12.22
CA GLU A 106 1.84 -2.93 -13.53
C GLU A 106 1.81 -1.66 -14.39
N LYS A 107 0.67 -0.96 -14.42
CA LYS A 107 0.57 0.33 -15.11
C LYS A 107 1.56 1.35 -14.53
N ILE A 108 1.69 1.42 -13.20
CA ILE A 108 2.70 2.27 -12.55
C ILE A 108 4.12 1.87 -13.00
N ILE A 109 4.48 0.59 -12.95
CA ILE A 109 5.82 0.11 -13.33
C ILE A 109 6.17 0.52 -14.75
N THR A 110 5.24 0.29 -15.67
CA THR A 110 5.44 0.49 -17.11
C THR A 110 5.42 1.97 -17.48
N GLN A 111 4.48 2.75 -16.94
CA GLN A 111 4.31 4.16 -17.26
C GLN A 111 5.45 5.04 -16.71
N TYR A 112 5.93 4.74 -15.50
CA TYR A 112 7.01 5.50 -14.86
C TYR A 112 8.38 4.86 -15.02
N ASN A 113 8.49 3.79 -15.81
CA ASN A 113 9.72 3.01 -16.01
C ASN A 113 10.46 2.74 -14.69
N LEU A 114 9.75 2.15 -13.73
CA LEU A 114 10.26 1.96 -12.37
C LEU A 114 11.28 0.81 -12.26
N LEU A 115 11.34 -0.12 -13.22
CA LEU A 115 12.24 -1.27 -13.12
C LEU A 115 13.70 -0.87 -12.86
N PRO A 116 14.34 0.02 -13.66
CA PRO A 116 15.70 0.52 -13.38
C PRO A 116 15.89 1.09 -11.97
N VAL A 117 14.86 1.77 -11.44
CA VAL A 117 14.94 2.42 -10.14
C VAL A 117 14.80 1.41 -9.00
N LEU A 118 13.88 0.47 -9.14
CA LEU A 118 13.65 -0.61 -8.16
C LEU A 118 14.84 -1.57 -8.08
N PHE A 119 15.57 -1.72 -9.19
CA PHE A 119 16.73 -2.60 -9.34
C PHE A 119 17.99 -1.81 -9.72
N SER A 120 18.25 -0.70 -9.02
CA SER A 120 19.43 0.15 -9.25
C SER A 120 20.75 -0.62 -9.15
N ASP A 121 20.81 -1.66 -8.30
CA ASP A 121 21.97 -2.55 -8.17
C ASP A 121 22.25 -3.40 -9.43
N GLN A 122 21.32 -3.49 -10.38
CA GLN A 122 21.42 -4.31 -11.60
C GLN A 122 21.32 -3.48 -12.89
N TRP A 123 21.12 -2.17 -12.75
CA TRP A 123 20.94 -1.24 -13.86
C TRP A 123 22.17 -0.38 -14.03
N ASP A 124 22.77 -0.39 -15.23
CA ASP A 124 23.83 0.54 -15.58
C ASP A 124 23.26 1.75 -16.33
N ASP A 125 23.26 2.90 -15.66
CA ASP A 125 22.75 4.16 -16.19
C ASP A 125 23.56 4.67 -17.40
N ASN A 126 24.84 4.30 -17.50
CA ASN A 126 25.72 4.74 -18.58
C ASN A 126 25.48 3.98 -19.88
N THR A 127 25.26 2.66 -19.79
CA THR A 127 25.04 1.80 -20.97
C THR A 127 23.55 1.61 -21.27
N LYS A 128 22.65 2.09 -20.40
CA LYS A 128 21.20 1.83 -20.44
C LYS A 128 20.87 0.35 -20.62
N ASN A 129 21.72 -0.50 -20.06
CA ASN A 129 21.61 -1.95 -20.18
C ASN A 129 21.57 -2.57 -18.79
N TRP A 130 20.88 -3.69 -18.73
CA TRP A 130 20.85 -4.53 -17.54
C TRP A 130 22.18 -5.27 -17.42
N GLU A 131 22.85 -5.08 -16.29
CA GLU A 131 24.02 -5.88 -15.96
C GLU A 131 23.55 -7.30 -15.66
N LYS A 132 23.95 -8.26 -16.51
CA LYS A 132 23.65 -9.67 -16.27
C LYS A 132 24.41 -10.11 -15.02
N ARG A 133 23.70 -10.19 -13.89
CA ARG A 133 24.26 -10.80 -12.69
C ARG A 133 24.44 -12.30 -12.96
N ALA A 134 25.66 -12.71 -13.29
CA ALA A 134 26.06 -14.11 -13.36
C ALA A 134 26.09 -14.68 -11.94
N TRP A 135 24.93 -15.05 -11.43
CA TRP A 135 24.84 -15.72 -10.14
C TRP A 135 25.34 -17.16 -10.34
N TYR A 136 26.35 -17.58 -9.57
CA TYR A 136 26.70 -18.99 -9.46
C TYR A 136 25.50 -19.72 -8.84
N ASN A 137 24.82 -20.54 -9.62
CA ASN A 137 23.75 -21.42 -9.15
C ASN A 137 24.31 -22.79 -8.76
N PRO A 138 24.68 -23.07 -7.48
CA PRO A 138 25.05 -24.42 -7.08
C PRO A 138 23.88 -25.41 -7.17
N LEU A 139 22.64 -24.90 -7.33
CA LEU A 139 21.42 -25.70 -7.44
C LEU A 139 21.12 -26.19 -8.86
N SER A 140 21.82 -25.71 -9.91
CA SER A 140 21.71 -26.31 -11.25
C SER A 140 22.35 -27.69 -11.33
N LEU A 141 23.17 -28.06 -10.34
CA LEU A 141 23.75 -29.39 -10.19
C LEU A 141 22.77 -30.40 -9.57
N ILE A 142 21.59 -29.96 -9.12
CA ILE A 142 20.56 -30.83 -8.55
C ILE A 142 19.68 -31.38 -9.69
N PRO A 143 19.82 -32.67 -10.07
CA PRO A 143 18.94 -33.28 -11.05
C PRO A 143 17.62 -33.61 -10.37
N SER A 144 16.54 -32.94 -10.78
CA SER A 144 15.13 -33.41 -10.89
C SER A 144 14.54 -34.39 -9.84
N PHE A 145 15.00 -34.48 -8.60
CA PHE A 145 14.42 -35.40 -7.61
C PHE A 145 13.15 -34.86 -6.92
N MET A 146 12.82 -33.57 -7.11
CA MET A 146 11.51 -33.01 -6.76
C MET A 146 10.77 -32.69 -8.05
N GLY A 147 9.74 -33.48 -8.36
CA GLY A 147 8.87 -33.34 -9.52
C GLY A 147 8.02 -32.06 -9.49
N GLY A 148 8.67 -30.91 -9.65
CA GLY A 148 8.02 -29.62 -9.90
C GLY A 148 7.84 -29.41 -11.40
N ASP A 149 6.58 -29.32 -11.83
CA ASP A 149 6.13 -29.02 -13.19
C ASP A 149 6.90 -27.83 -13.79
N LYS A 150 7.76 -28.08 -14.79
CA LYS A 150 8.59 -27.05 -15.45
C LYS A 150 7.78 -26.27 -16.49
N ARG A 151 6.58 -25.82 -16.13
CA ARG A 151 5.79 -24.85 -16.91
C ARG A 151 6.11 -23.40 -16.51
N GLY A 152 7.39 -23.12 -16.23
CA GLY A 152 7.90 -21.79 -15.95
C GLY A 152 8.42 -21.16 -17.23
N ILE A 153 7.86 -20.00 -17.58
CA ILE A 153 8.33 -19.08 -18.62
C ILE A 153 9.87 -19.04 -18.60
N LYS A 154 10.51 -19.19 -19.78
CA LYS A 154 11.97 -19.04 -19.94
C LYS A 154 12.34 -17.60 -19.53
N LYS A 155 12.66 -17.39 -18.26
CA LYS A 155 13.14 -16.12 -17.73
C LYS A 155 14.48 -15.84 -18.38
N ASN A 156 14.64 -14.69 -19.03
CA ASN A 156 15.96 -14.21 -19.44
C ASN A 156 16.76 -13.99 -18.14
N GLU A 157 17.70 -14.90 -17.88
CA GLU A 157 18.48 -14.91 -16.65
C GLU A 157 19.20 -13.57 -16.46
N GLY A 158 18.90 -12.88 -15.36
CA GLY A 158 19.58 -11.66 -14.93
C GLY A 158 18.93 -10.33 -15.31
N ILE A 159 17.76 -10.32 -15.99
CA ILE A 159 17.02 -9.08 -16.30
C ILE A 159 15.73 -9.04 -15.47
N PRO A 160 15.51 -8.03 -14.61
CA PRO A 160 14.25 -7.85 -13.89
C PRO A 160 13.08 -7.72 -14.84
N ASP A 161 12.05 -8.52 -14.60
CA ASP A 161 10.78 -8.44 -15.33
C ASP A 161 9.73 -7.66 -14.52
N VAL A 162 8.61 -7.31 -15.16
CA VAL A 162 7.48 -6.65 -14.50
C VAL A 162 7.02 -7.40 -13.25
N TRP A 163 7.02 -8.74 -13.28
CA TRP A 163 6.71 -9.58 -12.11
C TRP A 163 7.69 -9.42 -10.95
N ASP A 164 8.98 -9.19 -11.23
CA ASP A 164 9.96 -8.90 -10.17
C ASP A 164 9.72 -7.50 -9.60
N GLY A 165 9.37 -6.52 -10.45
CA GLY A 165 8.93 -5.19 -10.03
C GLY A 165 7.69 -5.22 -9.15
N LEU A 166 6.67 -6.02 -9.50
CA LEU A 166 5.45 -6.19 -8.72
C LEU A 166 5.76 -6.75 -7.33
N ARG A 167 6.64 -7.75 -7.23
CA ARG A 167 7.07 -8.33 -5.94
C ARG A 167 7.80 -7.29 -5.10
N LYS A 168 8.71 -6.53 -5.70
CA LYS A 168 9.45 -5.47 -5.00
C LYS A 168 8.52 -4.36 -4.50
N LEU A 169 7.52 -3.96 -5.30
CA LEU A 169 6.48 -3.01 -4.90
C LEU A 169 5.65 -3.55 -3.72
N ASP A 170 5.33 -4.85 -3.72
CA ASP A 170 4.55 -5.46 -2.64
C ASP A 170 5.27 -5.42 -1.29
N ASP A 171 6.58 -5.69 -1.30
CA ASP A 171 7.39 -5.65 -0.09
C ASP A 171 7.54 -4.23 0.47
N MET A 172 7.60 -3.22 -0.40
CA MET A 172 7.94 -1.84 -0.01
C MET A 172 6.73 -0.91 0.18
N VAL A 173 5.56 -1.27 -0.37
CA VAL A 173 4.34 -0.44 -0.30
C VAL A 173 3.32 -1.07 0.64
N LYS A 174 3.11 -0.42 1.78
CA LYS A 174 2.12 -0.83 2.79
C LYS A 174 0.89 0.07 2.70
N ILE A 175 -0.27 -0.54 2.42
CA ILE A 175 -1.56 0.17 2.35
C ILE A 175 -2.39 -0.21 3.57
N ASN A 176 -2.75 0.80 4.37
CA ASN A 176 -3.60 0.65 5.55
C ASN A 176 -4.88 1.46 5.41
N ASN A 177 -6.01 0.91 5.87
CA ASN A 177 -7.29 1.59 5.90
C ASN A 177 -7.70 1.84 7.35
N ASN A 178 -7.79 3.11 7.72
CA ASN A 178 -8.33 3.49 9.00
C ASN A 178 -9.82 3.82 8.85
N VAL A 179 -10.65 2.82 9.21
CA VAL A 179 -12.11 2.92 9.13
C VAL A 179 -12.66 4.01 10.05
N LYS A 180 -12.00 4.29 11.19
CA LYS A 180 -12.44 5.33 12.14
C LYS A 180 -12.23 6.73 11.58
N ASP A 181 -11.04 6.95 11.00
CA ASP A 181 -10.65 8.26 10.47
C ASP A 181 -11.09 8.44 9.01
N LYS A 182 -11.77 7.45 8.41
CA LYS A 182 -12.14 7.40 6.98
C LYS A 182 -10.98 7.74 6.05
N THR A 183 -9.78 7.28 6.42
CA THR A 183 -8.55 7.59 5.69
C THR A 183 -7.84 6.34 5.23
N ILE A 184 -7.30 6.40 4.02
CA ILE A 184 -6.43 5.36 3.46
C ILE A 184 -5.01 5.91 3.51
N THR A 185 -4.11 5.17 4.14
CA THR A 185 -2.70 5.55 4.24
C THR A 185 -1.88 4.63 3.35
N ILE A 186 -1.07 5.23 2.47
CA ILE A 186 -0.05 4.55 1.67
C ILE A 186 1.29 4.90 2.29
N VAL A 187 2.06 3.88 2.69
CA VAL A 187 3.42 4.02 3.18
C VAL A 187 4.35 3.35 2.18
N VAL A 188 5.35 4.08 1.71
CA VAL A 188 6.38 3.59 0.79
C VAL A 188 7.73 3.66 1.48
N GLU A 189 8.42 2.52 1.58
CA GLU A 189 9.73 2.39 2.21
C GLU A 189 10.81 2.18 1.14
N PHE A 190 11.73 3.12 0.96
CA PHE A 190 12.76 3.04 -0.08
C PHE A 190 14.11 3.62 0.38
N ASP A 191 15.20 3.21 -0.28
CA ASP A 191 16.58 3.62 0.06
C ASP A 191 16.83 5.12 -0.21
N ASP A 192 16.13 5.70 -1.20
CA ASP A 192 16.19 7.14 -1.52
C ASP A 192 14.90 7.86 -1.07
N PRO A 193 14.98 8.91 -0.23
CA PRO A 193 13.81 9.63 0.26
C PRO A 193 13.03 10.35 -0.85
N VAL A 194 13.73 10.86 -1.88
CA VAL A 194 13.07 11.56 -2.99
C VAL A 194 12.27 10.55 -3.82
N MET A 195 12.87 9.42 -4.14
CA MET A 195 12.17 8.36 -4.86
C MET A 195 11.02 7.75 -4.05
N ALA A 196 11.14 7.59 -2.73
CA ALA A 196 10.03 7.14 -1.88
C ALA A 196 8.80 8.06 -2.04
N ALA A 197 9.02 9.38 -2.04
CA ALA A 197 7.97 10.37 -2.24
C ALA A 197 7.39 10.31 -3.66
N ASN A 198 8.24 10.16 -4.67
CA ASN A 198 7.82 10.03 -6.06
C ASN A 198 6.95 8.78 -6.27
N ILE A 199 7.36 7.62 -5.74
CA ILE A 199 6.57 6.38 -5.81
C ILE A 199 5.20 6.58 -5.18
N ALA A 200 5.14 7.17 -3.97
CA ALA A 200 3.86 7.48 -3.32
C ALA A 200 3.00 8.43 -4.20
N GLY A 201 3.62 9.40 -4.84
CA GLY A 201 2.98 10.29 -5.82
C GLY A 201 2.44 9.56 -7.05
N TYR A 202 3.20 8.59 -7.60
CA TYR A 202 2.78 7.77 -8.74
C TYR A 202 1.55 6.92 -8.41
N PHE A 203 1.49 6.34 -7.21
CA PHE A 203 0.29 5.64 -6.74
C PHE A 203 -0.93 6.57 -6.65
N LEU A 204 -0.74 7.80 -6.16
CA LEU A 204 -1.84 8.76 -6.04
C LEU A 204 -2.32 9.24 -7.41
N ALA A 205 -1.39 9.59 -8.30
CA ALA A 205 -1.70 10.05 -9.65
C ALA A 205 -2.42 8.97 -10.45
N GLU A 206 -1.91 7.74 -10.43
CA GLU A 206 -2.50 6.62 -11.15
C GLU A 206 -3.87 6.24 -10.59
N LEU A 207 -4.02 6.22 -9.25
CA LEU A 207 -5.33 6.00 -8.64
C LEU A 207 -6.35 7.07 -9.06
N ASN A 208 -5.94 8.35 -9.04
CA ASN A 208 -6.81 9.45 -9.41
C ASN A 208 -7.23 9.40 -10.88
N ASP A 209 -6.29 9.10 -11.78
CA ASP A 209 -6.54 8.92 -13.21
C ASP A 209 -7.55 7.78 -13.45
N HIS A 210 -7.25 6.60 -12.90
CA HIS A 210 -8.12 5.43 -13.03
C HIS A 210 -9.53 5.70 -12.52
N MET A 211 -9.66 6.28 -11.32
CA MET A 211 -10.96 6.57 -10.72
C MET A 211 -11.73 7.65 -11.48
N SER A 212 -11.06 8.69 -11.98
CA SER A 212 -11.69 9.76 -12.75
C SER A 212 -12.19 9.24 -14.11
N SER A 213 -11.37 8.44 -14.80
CA SER A 213 -11.74 7.79 -16.05
C SER A 213 -12.93 6.83 -15.86
N GLU A 214 -12.92 6.01 -14.82
CA GLU A 214 -14.02 5.10 -14.50
C GLU A 214 -15.30 5.86 -14.10
N ALA A 215 -15.18 6.93 -13.31
CA ALA A 215 -16.32 7.79 -12.97
C ALA A 215 -16.94 8.41 -14.23
N LYS A 216 -16.12 8.90 -15.17
CA LYS A 216 -16.56 9.45 -16.47
C LYS A 216 -17.21 8.38 -17.35
N ARG A 217 -16.71 7.15 -17.33
CA ARG A 217 -17.30 6.03 -18.08
C ARG A 217 -18.68 5.63 -17.52
N VAL A 218 -18.81 5.54 -16.19
CA VAL A 218 -20.04 5.15 -15.49
C VAL A 218 -21.13 6.21 -15.64
N ALA A 219 -20.89 7.45 -15.21
CA ALA A 219 -20.81 8.49 -16.22
C ALA A 219 -21.81 8.52 -17.38
N LEU A 220 -21.17 8.54 -18.54
CA LEU A 220 -21.76 8.51 -19.85
C LEU A 220 -22.68 7.30 -20.08
N THR A 221 -22.38 6.16 -19.46
CA THR A 221 -23.20 4.94 -19.58
C THR A 221 -24.58 5.12 -18.94
N ASN A 222 -24.62 5.62 -17.71
CA ASN A 222 -25.85 5.91 -17.00
C ASN A 222 -26.66 7.01 -17.70
N ARG A 223 -25.98 8.06 -18.19
CA ARG A 223 -26.62 9.13 -18.99
C ARG A 223 -27.35 8.54 -20.19
N LYS A 224 -26.66 7.69 -20.97
CA LYS A 224 -27.23 7.03 -22.15
C LYS A 224 -28.45 6.16 -21.79
N TYR A 225 -28.38 5.43 -20.68
CA TYR A 225 -29.51 4.64 -20.19
C TYR A 225 -30.70 5.53 -19.80
N LEU A 226 -30.47 6.63 -19.09
CA LEU A 226 -31.51 7.58 -18.69
C LEU A 226 -32.16 8.27 -19.90
N GLU A 227 -31.38 8.62 -20.92
CA GLU A 227 -31.88 9.16 -22.19
C GLU A 227 -32.81 8.17 -22.89
N GLN A 228 -32.45 6.89 -22.93
CA GLN A 228 -33.31 5.85 -23.49
C GLN A 228 -34.62 5.69 -22.69
N GLN A 229 -34.58 5.81 -21.36
CA GLN A 229 -35.78 5.74 -20.52
C GLN A 229 -36.68 6.99 -20.68
N LEU A 230 -36.08 8.15 -20.94
CA LEU A 230 -36.81 9.40 -21.18
C LEU A 230 -37.74 9.29 -22.39
N ASP A 231 -37.27 8.64 -23.46
CA ASP A 231 -38.04 8.42 -24.69
C ASP A 231 -39.22 7.45 -24.49
N GLN A 232 -39.07 6.50 -23.57
CA GLN A 232 -40.09 5.47 -23.27
C GLN A 232 -41.07 5.90 -22.17
N THR A 233 -40.78 6.98 -21.45
CA THR A 233 -41.60 7.45 -20.34
C THR A 233 -42.70 8.39 -20.84
N ALA A 234 -43.96 8.15 -20.50
CA ALA A 234 -45.06 9.06 -20.82
C ALA A 234 -45.35 10.07 -19.70
N ASP A 235 -45.17 9.66 -18.44
CA ASP A 235 -45.52 10.47 -17.27
C ASP A 235 -44.63 11.72 -17.14
N PRO A 236 -45.21 12.95 -17.13
CA PRO A 236 -44.44 14.19 -17.07
C PRO A 236 -43.60 14.35 -15.79
N PHE A 237 -44.06 13.82 -14.67
CA PHE A 237 -43.36 13.93 -13.39
C PHE A 237 -42.14 12.99 -13.36
N ILE A 238 -42.24 11.79 -13.92
CA ILE A 238 -41.11 10.88 -14.09
C ILE A 238 -40.10 11.46 -15.08
N LYS A 239 -40.53 12.09 -16.19
CA LYS A 239 -39.62 12.78 -17.11
C LYS A 239 -38.79 13.86 -16.40
N GLN A 240 -39.42 14.68 -15.56
CA GLN A 240 -38.73 15.70 -14.78
C GLN A 240 -37.66 15.10 -13.86
N LYS A 241 -37.95 13.96 -13.21
CA LYS A 241 -36.95 13.25 -12.40
C LYS A 241 -35.80 12.71 -13.24
N ILE A 242 -36.07 12.15 -14.42
CA ILE A 242 -35.04 11.65 -15.33
C ILE A 242 -34.13 12.79 -15.80
N TYR A 243 -34.67 13.97 -16.14
CA TYR A 243 -33.86 15.15 -16.48
C TYR A 243 -32.90 15.56 -15.35
N ASN A 244 -33.35 15.55 -14.10
CA ASN A 244 -32.49 15.86 -12.96
C ASN A 244 -31.36 14.84 -12.80
N LEU A 245 -31.64 13.55 -12.99
CA LEU A 245 -30.62 12.50 -12.96
C LEU A 245 -29.62 12.63 -14.11
N ILE A 246 -30.08 12.99 -15.31
CA ILE A 246 -29.20 13.28 -16.46
C ILE A 246 -28.29 14.47 -16.13
N ALA A 247 -28.84 15.56 -15.58
CA ALA A 247 -28.05 16.73 -15.18
C ALA A 247 -26.98 16.38 -14.14
N GLN A 248 -27.34 15.59 -13.12
CA GLN A 248 -26.38 15.08 -12.13
C GLN A 248 -25.28 14.24 -12.79
N GLN A 249 -25.63 13.44 -13.79
CA GLN A 249 -24.66 12.60 -14.48
C GLN A 249 -23.70 13.38 -15.38
N ILE A 250 -24.20 14.45 -16.02
CA ILE A 250 -23.39 15.42 -16.77
C ILE A 250 -22.40 16.10 -15.84
N GLU A 251 -22.88 16.64 -14.70
CA GLU A 251 -22.04 17.27 -13.69
C GLU A 251 -20.92 16.32 -13.22
N THR A 252 -21.26 15.06 -12.92
CA THR A 252 -20.28 14.04 -12.53
C THR A 252 -19.21 13.82 -13.60
N SER A 253 -19.62 13.72 -14.88
CA SER A 253 -18.66 13.54 -15.98
C SER A 253 -17.75 14.75 -16.18
N MET A 254 -18.28 15.96 -16.00
CA MET A 254 -17.50 17.21 -16.10
C MET A 254 -16.50 17.33 -14.95
N MET A 255 -16.89 16.99 -13.72
CA MET A 255 -15.99 17.01 -12.56
C MET A 255 -14.81 16.03 -12.71
N ALA A 256 -15.01 14.92 -13.42
CA ALA A 256 -13.96 13.97 -13.72
C ALA A 256 -12.98 14.46 -14.80
N GLU A 257 -13.42 15.37 -15.68
CA GLU A 257 -12.63 15.88 -16.81
C GLU A 257 -11.80 17.14 -16.46
N VAL A 258 -12.28 17.97 -15.53
CA VAL A 258 -11.59 19.22 -15.12
C VAL A 258 -10.30 18.97 -14.30
N LYS A 259 -9.97 17.72 -13.98
CA LYS A 259 -8.84 17.35 -13.12
C LYS A 259 -7.57 16.87 -13.85
N GLU A 260 -7.56 16.95 -15.19
CA GLU A 260 -6.32 16.94 -15.99
C GLU A 260 -5.67 18.33 -16.02
#